data_AF-A0A970WKV0-F1
#
_entry.id   AF-A0A970WKV0-F1
#
_cell.length_a   1.000
_cell.length_b   1.000
_cell.length_c   1.000
_cell.angle_alpha   90.00
_cell.angle_beta   90.00
_cell.angle_gamma   90.00
#
_symmetry.space_group_name_H-M   'P 1'
#
loop_
_entity.id
_entity.type
_entity.pdbx_description
1 polymer ?
#
loop_
_entity_poly.entity_id
_entity_poly.type
_entity_poly.pdbx_seq_one_letter_code
_entity_poly.pdbx_strand_id
1 'polypeptide(L)'
;MTRAGKEPAEDVKRAFRRAIEVAGLETSQVRMFKSSGADARVVLGAASPADWPHEPPAIEMYVLVGFDGSIGEVDIRCAATDGDPMMEVFTAPNLQKCRCDLADLAVTLKEVWVARREVIGRVAAGEKPPIFDGKWNWTPASHLMP
;
A
#
# COMPACT_ATOMS: atom_id res chain seq x y z
N MET A 1 -13.13 -14.05 -26.08
CA MET A 1 -12.55 -13.42 -24.87
C MET A 1 -12.01 -12.05 -25.24
N THR A 2 -12.63 -10.98 -24.76
CA THR A 2 -12.28 -9.60 -25.12
C THR A 2 -10.85 -9.27 -24.64
N ARG A 3 -10.02 -8.76 -25.56
CA ARG A 3 -8.67 -8.24 -25.26
C ARG A 3 -8.72 -6.89 -24.52
N ALA A 4 -9.89 -6.28 -24.44
CA ALA A 4 -10.13 -5.03 -23.73
C ALA A 4 -9.70 -5.12 -22.25
N GLY A 5 -9.27 -3.98 -21.68
CA GLY A 5 -8.68 -3.88 -20.35
C GLY A 5 -7.27 -4.48 -20.18
N LYS A 6 -6.70 -5.20 -21.17
CA LYS A 6 -5.33 -5.71 -21.07
C LYS A 6 -4.28 -4.60 -21.19
N GLU A 7 -4.41 -3.72 -22.19
CA GLU A 7 -3.44 -2.63 -22.36
C GLU A 7 -3.50 -1.62 -21.20
N PRO A 8 -4.68 -1.17 -20.73
CA PRO A 8 -4.77 -0.36 -19.51
C PRO A 8 -4.13 -1.03 -18.30
N ALA A 9 -4.27 -2.34 -18.12
CA ALA A 9 -3.62 -3.04 -17.02
C ALA A 9 -2.09 -3.11 -17.17
N GLU A 10 -1.56 -3.22 -18.38
CA GLU A 10 -0.12 -3.10 -18.63
C GLU A 10 0.40 -1.67 -18.39
N ASP A 11 -0.40 -0.65 -18.71
CA ASP A 11 -0.11 0.75 -18.36
C ASP A 11 -0.04 0.95 -16.85
N VAL A 12 -0.99 0.39 -16.11
CA VAL A 12 -0.98 0.39 -14.64
C VAL A 12 0.29 -0.30 -14.11
N LYS A 13 0.70 -1.45 -14.66
CA LYS A 13 1.96 -2.11 -14.24
C LYS A 13 3.18 -1.22 -14.47
N ARG A 14 3.21 -0.48 -15.59
CA ARG A 14 4.28 0.51 -15.87
C ARG A 14 4.23 1.67 -14.88
N ALA A 15 3.04 2.17 -14.58
CA ALA A 15 2.82 3.26 -13.62
C ALA A 15 3.25 2.86 -12.20
N PHE A 16 2.92 1.65 -11.73
CA PHE A 16 3.34 1.13 -10.44
C PHE A 16 4.87 1.14 -10.30
N ARG A 17 5.59 0.59 -11.29
CA ARG A 17 7.07 0.58 -11.25
C ARG A 17 7.65 1.99 -11.15
N ARG A 18 7.16 2.92 -11.98
CA ARG A 18 7.61 4.32 -11.94
C ARG A 18 7.30 4.99 -10.61
N ALA A 19 6.11 4.78 -10.05
CA ALA A 19 5.71 5.38 -8.79
C ALA A 19 6.56 4.86 -7.62
N ILE A 20 6.85 3.56 -7.60
CA ILE A 20 7.74 2.92 -6.62
C ILE A 20 9.15 3.52 -6.70
N GLU A 21 9.71 3.62 -7.91
CA GLU A 21 11.02 4.23 -8.15
C GLU A 21 11.07 5.70 -7.70
N VAL A 22 10.07 6.50 -8.08
CA VAL A 22 9.96 7.92 -7.68
C VAL A 22 9.82 8.07 -6.16
N ALA A 23 9.19 7.09 -5.48
CA ALA A 23 9.09 7.04 -4.03
C ALA A 23 10.40 6.67 -3.33
N GLY A 24 11.46 6.31 -4.08
CA GLY A 24 12.74 5.88 -3.53
C GLY A 24 12.69 4.47 -2.94
N LEU A 25 11.77 3.64 -3.43
CA LEU A 25 11.62 2.24 -3.04
C LEU A 25 12.05 1.31 -4.18
N GLU A 26 12.37 0.08 -3.85
CA GLU A 26 12.65 -0.98 -4.81
C GLU A 26 11.40 -1.78 -5.12
N THR A 27 11.22 -2.12 -6.39
CA THR A 27 10.09 -2.97 -6.82
C THR A 27 10.38 -4.43 -6.47
N SER A 28 9.67 -4.97 -5.49
CA SER A 28 9.73 -6.41 -5.18
C SER A 28 8.98 -7.24 -6.23
N GLN A 29 7.78 -6.80 -6.61
CA GLN A 29 7.02 -7.43 -7.70
C GLN A 29 5.95 -6.52 -8.29
N VAL A 30 5.64 -6.71 -9.58
CA VAL A 30 4.43 -6.16 -10.21
C VAL A 30 3.81 -7.23 -11.10
N ARG A 31 2.61 -7.69 -10.74
CA ARG A 31 1.90 -8.81 -11.38
C ARG A 31 0.47 -8.42 -11.76
N MET A 32 -0.08 -9.14 -12.72
CA MET A 32 -1.46 -8.96 -13.16
C MET A 32 -2.15 -10.31 -13.25
N PHE A 33 -3.38 -10.37 -12.76
CA PHE A 33 -4.20 -11.58 -12.76
C PHE A 33 -5.60 -11.23 -13.26
N LYS A 34 -6.29 -12.18 -13.90
CA LYS A 34 -7.70 -12.03 -14.22
C LYS A 34 -8.53 -12.44 -13.00
N SER A 35 -9.53 -11.64 -12.65
CA SER A 35 -10.53 -12.00 -11.65
C SER A 35 -11.89 -12.05 -12.32
N SER A 36 -12.44 -13.26 -12.50
CA SER A 36 -13.79 -13.44 -13.03
C SER A 36 -14.87 -13.01 -12.05
N GLY A 37 -14.60 -13.02 -10.74
CA GLY A 37 -15.56 -12.57 -9.73
C GLY A 37 -15.72 -11.04 -9.66
N ALA A 38 -14.79 -10.29 -10.22
CA ALA A 38 -14.79 -8.82 -10.22
C ALA A 38 -14.93 -8.21 -11.63
N ASP A 39 -15.14 -9.04 -12.65
CA ASP A 39 -15.16 -8.64 -14.08
C ASP A 39 -13.98 -7.71 -14.48
N ALA A 40 -12.81 -7.98 -13.89
CA ALA A 40 -11.66 -7.09 -13.95
C ALA A 40 -10.33 -7.85 -13.96
N ARG A 41 -9.25 -7.12 -14.25
CA ARG A 41 -7.87 -7.53 -13.99
C ARG A 41 -7.45 -6.90 -12.68
N VAL A 42 -6.85 -7.69 -11.81
CA VAL A 42 -6.18 -7.18 -10.62
C VAL A 42 -4.74 -6.93 -10.99
N VAL A 43 -4.26 -5.69 -10.81
CA VAL A 43 -2.83 -5.38 -10.87
C VAL A 43 -2.33 -5.23 -9.45
N LEU A 44 -1.32 -6.02 -9.10
CA LEU A 44 -0.67 -6.05 -7.80
C LEU A 44 0.74 -5.51 -7.95
N GLY A 45 1.12 -4.57 -7.08
CA GLY A 45 2.47 -4.08 -6.91
C GLY A 45 2.94 -4.33 -5.48
N ALA A 46 4.23 -4.49 -5.30
CA ALA A 46 4.84 -4.56 -4.00
C ALA A 46 6.22 -3.91 -4.03
N ALA A 47 6.57 -3.25 -2.93
CA ALA A 47 7.77 -2.46 -2.81
C ALA A 47 8.37 -2.52 -1.41
N SER A 48 9.68 -2.35 -1.34
CA SER A 48 10.45 -2.32 -0.11
C SER A 48 11.60 -1.33 -0.21
N PRO A 49 12.17 -0.82 0.89
CA PRO A 49 13.45 -0.12 0.81
C PRO A 49 14.57 -1.07 0.35
N ALA A 50 15.67 -0.53 -0.17
CA ALA A 50 16.78 -1.33 -0.73
C ALA A 50 17.37 -2.34 0.27
N ASP A 51 17.47 -1.95 1.54
CA ASP A 51 18.05 -2.79 2.61
C ASP A 51 16.99 -3.59 3.38
N TRP A 52 15.82 -3.86 2.78
CA TRP A 52 14.76 -4.60 3.46
C TRP A 52 15.17 -6.06 3.69
N PRO A 53 15.28 -6.52 4.95
CA PRO A 53 15.86 -7.83 5.23
C PRO A 53 14.83 -8.97 5.17
N HIS A 54 13.56 -8.66 4.92
CA HIS A 54 12.45 -9.61 5.00
C HIS A 54 11.97 -10.02 3.61
N GLU A 55 11.59 -11.29 3.45
CA GLU A 55 11.01 -11.78 2.20
C GLU A 55 9.65 -11.10 1.88
N PRO A 56 8.73 -10.92 2.83
CA PRO A 56 7.51 -10.17 2.59
C PRO A 56 7.81 -8.69 2.34
N PRO A 57 7.16 -8.06 1.35
CA PRO A 57 7.39 -6.66 1.04
C PRO A 57 6.89 -5.74 2.16
N ALA A 58 7.53 -4.58 2.30
CA ALA A 58 7.10 -3.59 3.28
C ALA A 58 5.76 -2.93 2.90
N ILE A 59 5.54 -2.70 1.60
CA ILE A 59 4.32 -2.10 1.03
C ILE A 59 3.76 -3.01 -0.06
N GLU A 60 2.45 -3.22 -0.02
CA GLU A 60 1.66 -3.81 -1.09
C GLU A 60 0.66 -2.80 -1.64
N MET A 61 0.39 -2.86 -2.94
CA MET A 61 -0.60 -2.01 -3.60
C MET A 61 -1.39 -2.81 -4.62
N TYR A 62 -2.67 -2.53 -4.77
CA TYR A 62 -3.48 -3.15 -5.83
C TYR A 62 -4.54 -2.23 -6.39
N VAL A 63 -4.90 -2.49 -7.64
CA VAL A 63 -5.98 -1.80 -8.34
C VAL A 63 -6.74 -2.76 -9.24
N LEU A 64 -8.04 -2.50 -9.40
CA LEU A 64 -8.90 -3.20 -10.34
C LEU A 64 -8.94 -2.42 -11.66
N VAL A 65 -8.70 -3.13 -12.76
CA VAL A 65 -8.82 -2.62 -14.13
C VAL A 65 -9.94 -3.38 -14.83
N GLY A 66 -11.06 -2.72 -15.07
CA GLY A 66 -12.22 -3.31 -15.72
C GLY A 66 -11.89 -3.86 -17.11
N PHE A 67 -12.62 -4.88 -17.57
CA PHE A 67 -12.45 -5.36 -18.94
C PHE A 67 -12.89 -4.33 -20.00
N ASP A 68 -13.59 -3.28 -19.60
CA ASP A 68 -13.87 -2.08 -20.39
C ASP A 68 -12.71 -1.08 -20.44
N GLY A 69 -11.68 -1.26 -19.61
CA GLY A 69 -10.52 -0.37 -19.50
C GLY A 69 -10.63 0.69 -18.41
N SER A 70 -11.71 0.71 -17.63
CA SER A 70 -11.81 1.56 -16.43
C SER A 70 -10.72 1.18 -15.41
N ILE A 71 -10.21 2.17 -14.68
CA ILE A 71 -9.17 2.00 -13.66
C ILE A 71 -9.76 2.49 -12.34
N GLY A 72 -9.79 1.64 -11.32
CA GLY A 72 -10.21 2.02 -9.97
C GLY A 72 -9.12 2.77 -9.19
N GLU A 73 -9.43 3.12 -7.95
CA GLU A 73 -8.44 3.63 -7.01
C GLU A 73 -7.40 2.55 -6.66
N VAL A 74 -6.17 2.98 -6.39
CA VAL A 74 -5.10 2.13 -5.88
C VAL A 74 -5.27 2.01 -4.37
N ASP A 75 -5.48 0.79 -3.87
CA ASP A 75 -5.46 0.46 -2.45
C ASP A 75 -4.02 0.12 -2.03
N ILE A 76 -3.51 0.79 -1.01
CA ILE A 76 -2.15 0.64 -0.50
C ILE A 76 -2.22 0.07 0.92
N ARG A 77 -1.40 -0.95 1.17
CA ARG A 77 -1.25 -1.62 2.45
C ARG A 77 0.21 -1.56 2.87
N CYS A 78 0.45 -1.15 4.10
CA CYS A 78 1.78 -1.09 4.69
C CYS A 78 1.68 -1.48 6.16
N ALA A 79 2.36 -2.54 6.54
CA ALA A 79 2.51 -2.89 7.95
C ALA A 79 3.50 -1.92 8.60
N ALA A 80 3.12 -1.30 9.71
CA ALA A 80 3.98 -0.44 10.50
C ALA A 80 4.84 -1.26 11.46
N THR A 81 5.81 -1.98 10.88
CA THR A 81 6.79 -2.79 11.61
C THR A 81 8.14 -2.81 10.91
N ASP A 82 9.23 -2.77 11.67
CA ASP A 82 10.60 -3.06 11.20
C ASP A 82 10.96 -4.56 11.24
N GLY A 83 10.10 -5.39 11.84
CA GLY A 83 10.18 -6.85 11.84
C GLY A 83 9.58 -7.47 10.57
N ASP A 84 9.51 -8.81 10.56
CA ASP A 84 8.96 -9.56 9.43
C ASP A 84 7.44 -9.29 9.32
N PRO A 85 6.95 -8.68 8.22
CA PRO A 85 5.53 -8.38 8.07
C PRO A 85 4.61 -9.60 8.16
N MET A 86 5.08 -10.78 7.77
CA MET A 86 4.30 -12.01 7.86
C MET A 86 4.14 -12.46 9.32
N MET A 87 5.22 -12.35 10.10
CA MET A 87 5.20 -12.73 11.52
C MET A 87 4.38 -11.75 12.36
N GLU A 88 4.29 -10.50 11.92
CA GLU A 88 3.59 -9.43 12.64
C GLU A 88 2.24 -9.05 12.02
N VAL A 89 1.72 -9.82 11.07
CA VAL A 89 0.48 -9.49 10.34
C VAL A 89 -0.73 -9.25 11.26
N PHE A 90 -0.74 -9.85 12.45
CA PHE A 90 -1.81 -9.71 13.45
C PHE A 90 -1.52 -8.66 14.53
N THR A 91 -0.28 -8.17 14.63
CA THR A 91 0.19 -7.33 15.74
C THR A 91 0.67 -5.96 15.29
N ALA A 92 1.29 -5.88 14.11
CA ALA A 92 1.70 -4.63 13.50
C ALA A 92 0.46 -3.84 13.09
N PRO A 93 0.35 -2.56 13.48
CA PRO A 93 -0.65 -1.68 12.92
C PRO A 93 -0.47 -1.62 11.42
N ASN A 94 -1.52 -1.94 10.68
CA ASN A 94 -1.54 -1.56 9.27
C ASN A 94 -1.79 -0.06 9.21
N LEU A 95 -1.04 0.62 8.35
CA LEU A 95 -1.50 1.88 7.78
C LEU A 95 -2.76 1.54 6.96
N GLN A 96 -3.91 1.42 7.64
CA GLN A 96 -5.18 1.03 7.03
C GLN A 96 -5.70 2.06 6.02
N LYS A 97 -6.12 1.56 4.85
CA LYS A 97 -6.99 2.21 3.85
C LYS A 97 -6.43 3.46 3.16
N CYS A 98 -5.14 3.50 2.87
CA CYS A 98 -4.62 4.47 1.91
C CYS A 98 -5.15 4.13 0.51
N ARG A 99 -6.04 4.98 0.00
CA ARG A 99 -6.52 4.91 -1.38
C ARG A 99 -6.18 6.20 -2.10
N CYS A 100 -5.80 6.08 -3.36
CA CYS A 100 -5.46 7.22 -4.20
C CYS A 100 -5.74 6.91 -5.67
N ASP A 101 -5.84 7.96 -6.48
CA ASP A 101 -5.81 7.82 -7.92
C ASP A 101 -4.40 7.41 -8.38
N LEU A 102 -4.33 6.73 -9.53
CA LEU A 102 -3.05 6.26 -10.09
C LEU A 102 -2.05 7.41 -10.33
N ALA A 103 -2.55 8.61 -10.61
CA ALA A 103 -1.72 9.81 -10.83
C ALA A 103 -0.99 10.26 -9.55
N ASP A 104 -1.60 10.05 -8.39
CA ASP A 104 -1.08 10.50 -7.09
C ASP A 104 -0.24 9.43 -6.38
N LEU A 105 -0.24 8.19 -6.90
CA LEU A 105 0.40 7.03 -6.28
C LEU A 105 1.84 7.28 -5.81
N ALA A 106 2.66 7.97 -6.60
CA ALA A 106 4.05 8.24 -6.22
C ALA A 106 4.16 9.16 -4.98
N VAL A 107 3.28 10.15 -4.87
CA VAL A 107 3.21 11.04 -3.70
C VAL A 107 2.67 10.27 -2.51
N THR A 108 1.58 9.53 -2.69
CA THR A 108 0.97 8.74 -1.62
C THR A 108 1.93 7.68 -1.06
N LEU A 109 2.74 7.02 -1.90
CA LEU A 109 3.75 6.06 -1.43
C LEU A 109 4.81 6.71 -0.54
N LYS A 110 5.26 7.93 -0.86
CA LYS A 110 6.19 8.68 0.00
C LYS A 110 5.58 9.01 1.35
N GLU A 111 4.34 9.47 1.34
CA GLU A 111 3.61 9.82 2.56
C GLU A 111 3.36 8.60 3.45
N VAL A 112 2.93 7.48 2.85
CA VAL A 112 2.76 6.19 3.53
C VAL A 112 4.09 5.74 4.16
N TRP A 113 5.19 5.83 3.42
CA TRP A 113 6.50 5.43 3.92
C TRP A 113 7.00 6.30 5.08
N VAL A 114 6.77 7.62 5.02
CA VAL A 114 7.08 8.54 6.11
C VAL A 114 6.21 8.24 7.33
N ALA A 115 4.89 8.11 7.14
CA ALA A 115 3.92 7.82 8.20
C ALA A 115 4.25 6.50 8.92
N ARG A 116 4.73 5.48 8.21
CA ARG A 116 5.14 4.19 8.79
C ARG A 116 6.09 4.36 9.97
N ARG A 117 7.12 5.22 9.82
CA ARG A 117 8.12 5.44 10.89
C ARG A 117 7.52 6.17 12.10
N GLU A 118 6.63 7.13 11.85
CA GLU A 118 5.89 7.80 12.93
C GLU A 118 5.04 6.79 13.70
N VAL A 119 4.36 5.89 12.99
CA VAL A 119 3.52 4.86 13.63
C VAL A 119 4.33 3.95 14.53
N ILE A 120 5.45 3.44 14.04
CA ILE A 120 6.36 2.58 14.81
C ILE A 120 6.82 3.30 16.08
N GLY A 121 7.26 4.56 15.96
CA GLY A 121 7.76 5.34 17.10
C GLY A 121 6.69 5.58 18.18
N ARG A 122 5.46 5.90 17.79
CA ARG A 122 4.36 6.18 18.74
C ARG A 122 3.86 4.91 19.43
N VAL A 123 3.79 3.80 18.71
CA VAL A 123 3.46 2.49 19.30
C VAL A 123 4.53 2.05 20.29
N ALA A 124 5.81 2.25 19.95
CA ALA A 124 6.91 1.99 20.88
C ALA A 124 6.86 2.87 22.14
N ALA A 125 6.28 4.07 22.05
CA ALA A 125 5.99 4.94 23.18
C ALA A 125 4.74 4.56 23.99
N GLY A 126 4.03 3.48 23.62
CA GLY A 126 2.84 2.99 24.30
C GLY A 126 1.52 3.64 23.86
N GLU A 127 1.52 4.43 22.78
CA GLU A 127 0.29 4.98 22.21
C GLU A 127 -0.52 3.89 21.49
N LYS A 128 -1.85 4.08 21.46
CA LYS A 128 -2.73 3.21 20.69
C LYS A 128 -2.50 3.42 19.18
N PRO A 129 -2.59 2.36 18.36
CA PRO A 129 -2.48 2.46 16.91
C PRO A 129 -3.43 3.51 16.29
N PRO A 130 -3.06 4.13 15.18
CA PRO A 130 -3.90 5.14 14.54
C PRO A 130 -5.09 4.50 13.83
N ILE A 131 -6.13 5.31 13.63
CA ILE A 131 -7.29 4.98 12.80
C ILE A 131 -7.24 5.89 11.56
N PHE A 132 -7.56 5.35 10.39
CA PHE A 132 -7.70 6.13 9.14
C PHE A 132 -9.17 6.34 8.80
N ASP A 133 -9.61 7.60 8.79
CA ASP A 133 -10.99 8.02 8.43
C ASP A 133 -11.01 9.06 7.30
N GLY A 134 -10.05 8.97 6.38
CA GLY A 134 -9.76 9.98 5.35
C GLY A 134 -8.53 10.81 5.68
N LYS A 135 -8.06 10.76 6.93
CA LYS A 135 -6.74 11.19 7.40
C LYS A 135 -6.29 10.30 8.56
N TRP A 136 -5.00 10.32 8.88
CA TRP A 136 -4.48 9.62 10.06
C TRP A 136 -4.92 10.32 11.34
N ASN A 137 -5.73 9.64 12.16
CA ASN A 137 -6.12 10.12 13.48
C ASN A 137 -5.54 9.21 14.56
N TRP A 138 -4.84 9.85 15.49
CA TRP A 138 -4.28 9.21 16.67
C TRP A 138 -5.12 9.58 17.89
N THR A 139 -5.39 8.61 18.77
CA THR A 139 -5.98 8.95 20.07
C THR A 139 -4.92 9.66 20.90
N PRO A 140 -5.13 10.90 21.37
CA PRO A 140 -4.12 11.59 22.17
C PRO A 140 -3.83 10.84 23.47
N ALA A 141 -2.55 10.74 23.84
CA ALA A 141 -2.11 10.14 25.11
C ALA A 141 -2.72 10.83 26.36
N SER A 142 -3.17 12.09 26.24
CA SER A 142 -3.73 12.90 27.33
C SER A 142 -5.08 12.43 27.87
N HIS A 143 -5.67 11.36 27.34
CA HIS A 143 -6.87 10.73 27.90
C HIS A 143 -6.58 9.52 28.83
N LEU A 144 -5.32 9.24 29.15
CA LEU A 144 -4.91 8.09 29.96
C LEU A 144 -4.39 8.43 31.37
N MET A 145 -4.80 9.56 31.95
CA MET A 145 -4.68 9.76 33.40
C MET A 145 -6.06 10.02 34.03
N PRO A 146 -6.59 9.09 34.83
CA PRO A 146 -7.25 9.44 36.08
C PRO A 146 -6.24 9.86 37.15
#